data_AF-A0A9P1GPH9-F1
#
_entry.id   AF-A0A9P1GPH9-F1
#
_cell.length_a   1.000
_cell.length_b   1.000
_cell.length_c   1.000
_cell.angle_alpha   90.00
_cell.angle_beta   90.00
_cell.angle_gamma   90.00
#
_symmetry.space_group_name_H-M   'P 1'
#
loop_
_entity.id
_entity.type
_entity.pdbx_description
1 polymer ?
#
loop_
_entity_poly.entity_id
_entity_poly.type
_entity_poly.pdbx_seq_one_letter_code
_entity_poly.pdbx_strand_id
1 'polypeptide(L)'
;MQVKYVNDRQQVVYIINGQRTVEQGPFTKIIWPSTRHEIRNAILLSQREYVVLLHERTQITRHEPGPGQVFMDAWEKKVEIKEKLVLQKREYVRLIHRISGFERVVGGPQILVPEPFEEWPFGIETSIVIGHTNAVLVEMNKTSGMKRLVTDKGMFVPAPYERILREKNAVLLEPLSYAVVKDHLTGQTRNEVGPQLLQVGPYEELLNVSTKWVLEKDSYLRLVDKQTGQERIVTGPTVVVPDYTETAPDGKQKAVYIDTLTAVKLENRTTGQQRLYETVGVFVPQPYERILEIMHKILVLPHQATVLRDIAGVQTLVTGSSGATAFFLPPFTTQMEFNWSAYTSPVLEDPVPKVLVKMIDLRAQKMFFQNEVRTSDNVRLKLEGTIFWQVQSNNIMQMVTSTADAPGDISQRAPRYAAVTVGHRLTLAQFMAGFNNLTQATYDAQASDTFSDRGVSLQSLEITKFDSVDAETALVLQNIIKETTLRINELQKQESQNAVNAAKLTADIQLEQQRTELIQTQADNERLQKQFQGQSDGQKLVQAALAYISGLNTSVPNVTERVEMYKCAG
;
A
#
# COMPACT_ATOMS: atom_id res chain seq x y z
N MET A 1 98.24 0.16 79.70
CA MET A 1 97.23 -0.70 79.03
C MET A 1 95.86 -0.29 79.53
N GLN A 2 94.85 -0.22 78.66
CA GLN A 2 93.46 -0.05 79.11
C GLN A 2 92.66 -1.30 78.73
N VAL A 3 92.00 -1.92 79.71
CA VAL A 3 90.99 -2.95 79.46
C VAL A 3 89.73 -2.23 79.01
N LYS A 4 89.25 -2.53 77.81
CA LYS A 4 88.00 -1.97 77.28
C LYS A 4 86.99 -3.10 77.15
N TYR A 5 85.82 -2.88 77.74
CA TYR A 5 84.64 -3.72 77.57
C TYR A 5 83.81 -3.12 76.44
N VAL A 6 83.55 -3.92 75.40
CA VAL A 6 82.73 -3.54 74.25
C VAL A 6 81.48 -4.40 74.33
N ASN A 7 80.32 -3.78 74.47
CA ASN A 7 79.06 -4.50 74.58
C ASN A 7 78.58 -5.03 73.21
N ASP A 8 77.49 -5.78 73.22
CA ASP A 8 76.83 -6.38 72.06
C ASP A 8 76.27 -5.35 71.05
N ARG A 9 76.23 -4.07 71.42
CA ARG A 9 75.77 -2.95 70.57
C ARG A 9 76.89 -2.00 70.16
N GLN A 10 78.14 -2.36 70.45
CA GLN A 10 79.30 -1.55 70.18
C GLN A 10 80.28 -2.30 69.29
N GLN A 11 81.01 -1.54 68.50
CA GLN A 11 82.14 -2.04 67.73
C GLN A 11 83.34 -1.12 67.95
N VAL A 12 84.52 -1.69 67.83
CA VAL A 12 85.78 -0.94 67.89
C VAL A 12 86.36 -0.86 66.49
N VAL A 13 86.64 0.36 66.04
CA VAL A 13 87.40 0.62 64.83
C VAL A 13 88.85 0.88 65.22
N TYR A 14 89.76 -0.02 64.89
CA TYR A 14 91.19 0.18 65.10
C TYR A 14 91.80 0.93 63.93
N ILE A 15 92.69 1.88 64.22
CA ILE A 15 93.40 2.67 63.22
C ILE A 15 94.90 2.38 63.37
N ILE A 16 95.43 1.51 62.52
CA ILE A 16 96.83 1.06 62.55
C ILE A 16 97.47 1.39 61.19
N ASN A 17 98.52 2.21 61.19
CA ASN A 17 99.25 2.60 59.96
C ASN A 17 98.35 3.13 58.82
N GLY A 18 97.26 3.83 59.16
CA GLY A 18 96.30 4.37 58.19
C GLY A 18 95.28 3.36 57.66
N GLN A 19 95.36 2.08 58.04
CA GLN A 19 94.29 1.11 57.81
C GLN A 19 93.29 1.12 58.96
N ARG A 20 92.00 1.02 58.62
CA ARG A 20 90.91 0.85 59.58
C ARG A 20 90.40 -0.59 59.53
N THR A 21 90.30 -1.24 60.68
CA THR A 21 89.68 -2.58 60.82
C THR A 21 88.62 -2.54 61.91
N VAL A 22 87.52 -3.26 61.71
CA VAL A 22 86.39 -3.30 62.66
C VAL A 22 86.36 -4.63 63.39
N GLU A 23 86.06 -4.59 64.68
CA GLU A 23 85.77 -5.76 65.52
C GLU A 23 84.44 -5.48 66.23
N GLN A 24 83.42 -6.31 65.94
CA GLN A 24 82.08 -6.21 66.52
C GLN A 24 82.04 -6.89 67.89
N GLY A 25 81.40 -6.25 68.87
CA GLY A 25 81.20 -6.82 70.21
C GLY A 25 80.19 -7.98 70.24
N PRO A 26 80.02 -8.65 71.39
CA PRO A 26 80.63 -8.33 72.68
C PRO A 26 82.01 -9.00 72.87
N PHE A 27 82.99 -8.24 73.33
CA PHE A 27 84.29 -8.78 73.76
C PHE A 27 84.97 -7.88 74.78
N THR A 28 85.85 -8.48 75.58
CA THR A 28 86.75 -7.76 76.50
C THR A 28 88.18 -7.94 76.00
N LYS A 29 88.83 -6.85 75.62
CA LYS A 29 90.19 -6.90 75.05
C LYS A 29 91.06 -5.80 75.61
N ILE A 30 92.35 -6.10 75.73
CA ILE A 30 93.36 -5.13 76.14
C ILE A 30 93.78 -4.36 74.89
N ILE A 31 93.49 -3.06 74.87
CA ILE A 31 93.94 -2.18 73.78
C ILE A 31 95.22 -1.47 74.23
N TRP A 32 96.26 -1.55 73.41
CA TRP A 32 97.54 -0.89 73.68
C TRP A 32 97.38 0.64 73.62
N PRO A 33 97.99 1.42 74.55
CA PRO A 33 97.80 2.87 74.61
C PRO A 33 98.23 3.64 73.34
N SER A 34 99.17 3.08 72.56
CA SER A 34 99.64 3.64 71.30
C SER A 34 98.69 3.36 70.11
N THR A 35 97.73 2.46 70.27
CA THR A 35 96.76 2.12 69.22
C THR A 35 95.60 3.11 69.23
N ARG A 36 95.50 3.92 68.17
CA ARG A 36 94.32 4.77 67.94
C ARG A 36 93.12 3.88 67.65
N HIS A 37 92.02 4.12 68.36
CA HIS A 37 90.78 3.40 68.19
C HIS A 37 89.57 4.32 68.42
N GLU A 38 88.45 3.97 67.84
CA GLU A 38 87.16 4.65 67.97
C GLU A 38 86.09 3.61 68.34
N ILE A 39 85.24 3.90 69.33
CA ILE A 39 84.10 3.03 69.66
C ILE A 39 82.86 3.61 68.99
N ARG A 40 82.18 2.79 68.17
CA ARG A 40 80.93 3.16 67.50
C ARG A 40 79.79 2.31 68.03
N ASN A 41 78.64 2.93 68.27
CA ASN A 41 77.41 2.22 68.56
C ASN A 41 76.80 1.69 67.25
N ALA A 42 76.17 0.52 67.31
CA ALA A 42 75.36 -0.02 66.23
C ALA A 42 74.16 0.89 65.96
N ILE A 43 73.76 0.96 64.69
CA ILE A 43 72.57 1.71 64.28
C ILE A 43 71.38 0.78 64.46
N LEU A 44 70.46 1.17 65.34
CA LEU A 44 69.21 0.44 65.54
C LEU A 44 68.22 0.86 64.46
N LEU A 45 67.78 -0.10 63.65
CA LEU A 45 66.76 0.12 62.63
C LEU A 45 65.48 -0.61 63.01
N SER A 46 64.36 0.10 62.93
CA SER A 46 63.05 -0.52 63.02
C SER A 46 62.74 -1.34 61.75
N GLN A 47 61.63 -2.09 61.78
CA GLN A 47 61.21 -2.93 60.65
C GLN A 47 60.92 -2.13 59.38
N ARG A 48 60.56 -0.84 59.53
CA ARG A 48 60.21 0.08 58.45
C ARG A 48 61.32 1.05 58.07
N GLU A 49 62.52 0.92 58.63
CA GLU A 49 63.63 1.82 58.34
C GLU A 49 64.76 1.10 57.61
N TYR A 50 65.53 1.87 56.85
CA TYR A 50 66.82 1.49 56.30
C TYR A 50 67.81 2.63 56.52
N VAL A 51 69.11 2.30 56.62
CA VAL A 51 70.16 3.31 56.74
C VAL A 51 70.91 3.45 55.42
N VAL A 52 71.25 4.69 55.08
CA VAL A 52 72.13 5.03 53.98
C VAL A 52 73.56 5.19 54.53
N LEU A 53 74.47 4.32 54.10
CA LEU A 53 75.88 4.32 54.48
C LEU A 53 76.72 4.75 53.29
N LEU A 54 77.66 5.67 53.51
CA LEU A 54 78.63 6.11 52.51
C LEU A 54 80.02 5.62 52.90
N HIS A 55 80.66 4.88 52.01
CA HIS A 55 82.04 4.45 52.20
C HIS A 55 83.01 5.58 51.85
N GLU A 56 83.70 6.14 52.84
CA GLU A 56 84.49 7.38 52.73
C GLU A 56 85.62 7.30 51.68
N ARG A 57 86.22 6.12 51.44
CA ARG A 57 87.29 5.98 50.44
C ARG A 57 86.81 5.78 49.00
N THR A 58 85.80 4.95 48.81
CA THR A 58 85.31 4.57 47.48
C THR A 58 84.17 5.47 47.00
N GLN A 59 83.58 6.26 47.91
CA GLN A 59 82.39 7.06 47.69
C GLN A 59 81.19 6.22 47.21
N ILE A 60 81.20 4.91 47.51
CA ILE A 60 80.10 3.99 47.21
C ILE A 60 79.07 4.08 48.33
N THR A 61 77.80 4.24 47.95
CA THR A 61 76.67 4.23 48.86
C THR A 61 76.10 2.81 48.98
N ARG A 62 75.83 2.37 50.21
CA ARG A 62 75.14 1.11 50.52
C ARG A 62 73.88 1.41 51.32
N HIS A 63 72.79 0.74 50.99
CA HIS A 63 71.55 0.79 51.79
C HIS A 63 71.41 -0.51 52.57
N GLU A 64 71.27 -0.42 53.89
CA GLU A 64 71.11 -1.59 54.75
C GLU A 64 69.68 -1.61 55.34
N PRO A 65 68.87 -2.65 55.06
CA PRO A 65 67.50 -2.75 55.54
C PRO A 65 67.41 -3.20 57.01
N GLY A 66 66.50 -2.64 57.79
CA GLY A 66 66.10 -3.21 59.09
C GLY A 66 65.15 -4.42 58.97
N PRO A 67 64.60 -4.96 60.06
CA PRO A 67 64.90 -4.62 61.46
C PRO A 67 66.23 -5.27 61.89
N GLY A 68 67.00 -4.57 62.71
CA GLY A 68 68.24 -5.14 63.24
C GLY A 68 69.22 -4.10 63.75
N GLN A 69 70.35 -4.61 64.23
CA GLN A 69 71.51 -3.80 64.57
C GLN A 69 72.44 -3.79 63.35
N VAL A 70 72.62 -2.60 62.76
CA VAL A 70 73.55 -2.42 61.65
C VAL A 70 74.88 -1.91 62.17
N PHE A 71 75.92 -2.70 61.95
CA PHE A 71 77.30 -2.32 62.20
C PHE A 71 77.91 -1.73 60.94
N MET A 72 78.45 -0.52 61.04
CA MET A 72 79.14 0.14 59.93
C MET A 72 80.51 -0.50 59.70
N ASP A 73 80.91 -0.66 58.45
CA ASP A 73 82.25 -1.10 58.10
C ASP A 73 83.30 -0.03 58.44
N ALA A 74 84.59 -0.41 58.36
CA ALA A 74 85.71 0.38 58.86
C ALA A 74 85.82 1.80 58.27
N TRP A 75 85.36 1.98 57.03
CA TRP A 75 85.40 3.25 56.31
C TRP A 75 84.00 3.80 56.01
N GLU A 76 82.97 3.27 56.64
CA GLU A 76 81.60 3.75 56.42
C GLU A 76 81.22 4.87 57.37
N LYS A 77 80.42 5.79 56.85
CA LYS A 77 79.78 6.86 57.58
C LYS A 77 78.27 6.82 57.34
N LYS A 78 77.50 6.91 58.43
CA LYS A 78 76.05 7.12 58.37
C LYS A 78 75.74 8.46 57.71
N VAL A 79 74.95 8.44 56.64
CA VAL A 79 74.42 9.64 55.99
C VAL A 79 73.07 10.01 56.63
N GLU A 80 72.10 9.11 56.51
CA GLU A 80 70.72 9.32 56.97
C GLU A 80 70.00 8.00 57.22
N ILE A 81 68.88 8.06 57.94
CA ILE A 81 67.95 6.94 58.14
C ILE A 81 66.67 7.32 57.40
N LYS A 82 66.15 6.41 56.58
CA LYS A 82 64.97 6.62 55.74
C LYS A 82 63.95 5.50 55.98
N GLU A 83 62.69 5.80 55.71
CA GLU A 83 61.62 4.81 55.75
C GLU A 83 61.61 3.98 54.46
N LYS A 84 61.32 2.68 54.60
CA LYS A 84 61.13 1.76 53.48
C LYS A 84 59.83 2.08 52.76
N LEU A 85 59.82 1.86 51.44
CA LEU A 85 58.60 1.97 50.65
C LEU A 85 57.67 0.80 50.98
N VAL A 86 56.44 1.11 51.38
CA VAL A 86 55.41 0.10 51.67
C VAL A 86 54.42 0.13 50.52
N LEU A 87 54.38 -0.94 49.72
CA LEU A 87 53.45 -1.09 48.60
C LEU A 87 52.30 -1.98 49.03
N GLN A 88 51.07 -1.49 48.90
CA GLN A 88 49.87 -2.28 49.09
C GLN A 88 49.60 -3.22 47.91
N LYS A 89 48.61 -4.11 48.05
CA LYS A 89 48.27 -5.12 47.03
C LYS A 89 47.97 -4.54 45.65
N ARG A 90 47.46 -3.30 45.54
CA ARG A 90 47.10 -2.64 44.27
C ARG A 90 48.06 -1.53 43.88
N GLU A 91 49.23 -1.46 44.50
CA GLU A 91 50.17 -0.37 44.30
C GLU A 91 51.45 -0.89 43.64
N TYR A 92 52.08 -0.04 42.85
CA TYR A 92 53.38 -0.29 42.28
C TYR A 92 54.22 0.99 42.32
N VAL A 93 55.54 0.85 42.25
CA VAL A 93 56.46 1.98 42.16
C VAL A 93 57.42 1.77 41.01
N ARG A 94 57.73 2.86 40.31
CA ARG A 94 58.78 2.90 39.27
C ARG A 94 60.04 3.49 39.88
N LEU A 95 61.09 2.69 39.89
CA LEU A 95 62.40 3.10 40.36
C LEU A 95 63.30 3.33 39.15
N ILE A 96 63.83 4.53 39.06
CA ILE A 96 64.71 4.98 37.99
C ILE A 96 66.09 5.21 38.59
N HIS A 97 67.07 4.47 38.11
CA HIS A 97 68.45 4.65 38.54
C HIS A 97 69.01 5.96 37.95
N ARG A 98 69.38 6.92 38.80
CA ARG A 98 69.78 8.29 38.43
C ARG A 98 70.88 8.38 37.37
N ILE A 99 71.84 7.44 37.40
CA ILE A 99 73.01 7.45 36.49
C ILE A 99 72.74 6.68 35.19
N SER A 100 72.33 5.40 35.28
CA SER A 100 72.09 4.56 34.09
C SER A 100 70.77 4.85 33.37
N GLY A 101 69.81 5.50 34.04
CA GLY A 101 68.44 5.66 33.53
C GLY A 101 67.66 4.34 33.47
N PHE A 102 68.19 3.26 34.07
CA PHE A 102 67.50 1.98 34.10
C PHE A 102 66.21 2.10 34.93
N GLU A 103 65.09 1.67 34.35
CA GLU A 103 63.78 1.67 35.00
C GLU A 103 63.49 0.25 35.47
N ARG A 104 63.15 0.05 36.74
CA ARG A 104 62.53 -1.19 37.21
C ARG A 104 61.20 -0.88 37.88
N VAL A 105 60.23 -1.78 37.69
CA VAL A 105 58.89 -1.65 38.27
C VAL A 105 58.71 -2.74 39.31
N VAL A 106 58.24 -2.35 40.49
CA VAL A 106 58.01 -3.27 41.61
C VAL A 106 56.54 -3.15 42.03
N GLY A 107 55.79 -4.23 41.92
CA GLY A 107 54.38 -4.32 42.36
C GLY A 107 54.25 -4.83 43.79
N GLY A 108 53.23 -4.39 44.52
CA GLY A 108 52.92 -4.90 45.85
C GLY A 108 52.15 -6.24 45.87
N PRO A 109 51.83 -6.80 47.05
CA PRO A 109 52.11 -6.25 48.38
C PRO A 109 53.53 -6.61 48.85
N GLN A 110 54.41 -5.62 49.04
CA GLN A 110 55.74 -5.83 49.59
C GLN A 110 56.33 -4.56 50.20
N ILE A 111 57.33 -4.73 51.07
CA ILE A 111 58.13 -3.64 51.63
C ILE A 111 59.46 -3.62 50.87
N LEU A 112 59.77 -2.49 50.25
CA LEU A 112 60.89 -2.32 49.36
C LEU A 112 61.88 -1.29 49.91
N VAL A 113 63.17 -1.60 49.78
CA VAL A 113 64.25 -0.62 49.94
C VAL A 113 64.76 -0.27 48.54
N PRO A 114 64.71 1.01 48.14
CA PRO A 114 65.35 1.45 46.90
C PRO A 114 66.84 1.09 46.91
N GLU A 115 67.39 0.72 45.77
CA GLU A 115 68.84 0.56 45.62
C GLU A 115 69.54 1.93 45.68
N PRO A 116 70.85 1.97 45.94
CA PRO A 116 71.62 3.19 45.83
C PRO A 116 71.40 3.87 44.47
N PHE A 117 71.17 5.19 44.48
CA PHE A 117 70.90 6.01 43.28
C PHE A 117 69.55 5.76 42.59
N GLU A 118 68.65 4.94 43.13
CA GLU A 118 67.28 4.84 42.62
C GLU A 118 66.39 5.98 43.14
N GLU A 119 65.65 6.61 42.22
CA GLU A 119 64.66 7.64 42.50
C GLU A 119 63.30 7.22 41.94
N TRP A 120 62.20 7.66 42.57
CA TRP A 120 60.82 7.37 42.12
C TRP A 120 60.05 8.68 41.87
N PRO A 121 60.35 9.41 40.79
CA PRO A 121 59.80 10.74 40.56
C PRO A 121 58.26 10.78 40.44
N PHE A 122 57.62 9.64 40.12
CA PHE A 122 56.18 9.53 39.94
C PHE A 122 55.41 9.12 41.21
N GLY A 123 56.10 8.88 42.34
CA GLY A 123 55.44 8.41 43.55
C GLY A 123 55.01 6.93 43.46
N ILE A 124 54.08 6.56 44.34
CA ILE A 124 53.43 5.24 44.32
C ILE A 124 52.20 5.34 43.39
N GLU A 125 52.14 4.46 42.40
CA GLU A 125 51.07 4.40 41.41
C GLU A 125 50.11 3.25 41.72
N THR A 126 48.88 3.33 41.19
CA THR A 126 47.86 2.29 41.36
C THR A 126 47.80 1.37 40.15
N SER A 127 47.73 0.07 40.42
CA SER A 127 47.60 -0.99 39.41
C SER A 127 46.17 -1.03 38.89
N ILE A 128 46.01 -1.32 37.60
CA ILE A 128 44.69 -1.39 36.97
C ILE A 128 44.13 -2.80 37.11
N VAL A 129 42.87 -2.93 37.52
CA VAL A 129 42.18 -4.21 37.60
C VAL A 129 41.45 -4.46 36.28
N ILE A 130 41.95 -5.40 35.49
CA ILE A 130 41.38 -5.79 34.21
C ILE A 130 40.31 -6.86 34.46
N GLY A 131 39.06 -6.49 34.19
CA GLY A 131 37.88 -7.37 34.27
C GLY A 131 37.57 -8.07 32.95
N HIS A 132 36.29 -8.39 32.73
CA HIS A 132 35.81 -8.99 31.47
C HIS A 132 35.56 -7.94 30.38
N THR A 133 35.18 -6.73 30.79
CA THR A 133 34.79 -5.62 29.92
C THR A 133 35.89 -4.60 29.74
N ASN A 134 36.95 -4.66 30.54
CA ASN A 134 37.98 -3.63 30.55
C ASN A 134 39.24 -4.20 29.92
N ALA A 135 39.97 -3.34 29.22
CA ALA A 135 41.28 -3.62 28.67
C ALA A 135 42.15 -2.38 28.86
N VAL A 136 43.47 -2.56 28.86
CA VAL A 136 44.41 -1.44 29.02
C VAL A 136 45.22 -1.30 27.76
N LEU A 137 45.22 -0.09 27.18
CA LEU A 137 46.11 0.23 26.07
C LEU A 137 47.47 0.68 26.63
N VAL A 138 48.50 -0.10 26.33
CA VAL A 138 49.85 0.07 26.84
C VAL A 138 50.80 0.36 25.69
N GLU A 139 51.65 1.35 25.87
CA GLU A 139 52.79 1.61 25.00
C GLU A 139 54.00 0.82 25.52
N MET A 140 54.52 -0.12 24.73
CA MET A 140 55.53 -1.09 25.14
C MET A 140 56.91 -0.46 25.36
N ASN A 141 57.26 0.54 24.57
CA ASN A 141 58.54 1.23 24.70
C ASN A 141 58.44 2.67 24.19
N LYS A 142 58.81 3.62 25.06
CA LYS A 142 58.84 5.07 24.81
C LYS A 142 59.62 5.46 23.54
N THR A 143 60.60 4.65 23.11
CA THR A 143 61.36 4.91 21.87
C THR A 143 60.72 4.32 20.61
N SER A 144 60.01 3.20 20.71
CA SER A 144 59.38 2.55 19.55
C SER A 144 57.96 3.04 19.26
N GLY A 145 57.26 3.56 20.26
CA GLY A 145 55.85 3.94 20.16
C GLY A 145 54.89 2.75 19.92
N MET A 146 55.38 1.51 19.99
CA MET A 146 54.55 0.32 19.79
C MET A 146 53.51 0.19 20.89
N LYS A 147 52.26 -0.07 20.49
CA LYS A 147 51.10 -0.19 21.39
C LYS A 147 50.60 -1.62 21.40
N ARG A 148 50.23 -2.11 22.58
CA ARG A 148 49.52 -3.39 22.75
C ARG A 148 48.28 -3.19 23.61
N LEU A 149 47.27 -4.01 23.36
CA LEU A 149 46.08 -4.08 24.18
C LEU A 149 46.25 -5.24 25.15
N VAL A 150 46.15 -4.98 26.45
CA VAL A 150 46.18 -6.01 27.49
C VAL A 150 44.75 -6.33 27.91
N THR A 151 44.38 -7.60 27.75
CA THR A 151 43.01 -8.10 27.95
C THR A 151 42.97 -9.24 28.98
N ASP A 152 44.14 -9.65 29.48
CA ASP A 152 44.28 -10.70 30.48
C ASP A 152 43.65 -10.29 31.80
N LYS A 153 42.75 -11.14 32.31
CA LYS A 153 42.03 -10.87 33.56
C LYS A 153 43.00 -10.88 34.73
N GLY A 154 42.91 -9.86 35.57
CA GLY A 154 43.71 -9.76 36.77
C GLY A 154 44.21 -8.36 37.03
N MET A 155 45.22 -8.27 37.89
CA MET A 155 45.88 -7.01 38.18
C MET A 155 46.98 -6.77 37.16
N PHE A 156 46.86 -5.68 36.42
CA PHE A 156 47.88 -5.26 35.48
C PHE A 156 48.85 -4.29 36.15
N VAL A 157 50.11 -4.72 36.19
CA VAL A 157 51.27 -3.90 36.57
C VAL A 157 52.11 -3.72 35.30
N PRO A 158 52.40 -2.49 34.88
CA PRO A 158 53.20 -2.24 33.69
C PRO A 158 54.64 -2.75 33.88
N ALA A 159 55.22 -3.33 32.83
CA ALA A 159 56.63 -3.70 32.82
C ALA A 159 57.54 -2.45 32.75
N PRO A 160 58.85 -2.57 32.99
CA PRO A 160 59.81 -1.50 32.74
C PRO A 160 59.61 -0.85 31.37
N TYR A 161 59.65 0.49 31.34
CA TYR A 161 59.48 1.30 30.12
C TYR A 161 58.08 1.27 29.50
N GLU A 162 57.15 0.49 30.03
CA GLU A 162 55.76 0.49 29.58
C GLU A 162 54.98 1.65 30.18
N ARG A 163 54.25 2.35 29.31
CA ARG A 163 53.37 3.46 29.72
C ARG A 163 51.92 3.11 29.45
N ILE A 164 51.08 3.26 30.47
CA ILE A 164 49.63 3.14 30.34
C ILE A 164 49.13 4.40 29.63
N LEU A 165 48.43 4.24 28.51
CA LEU A 165 47.86 5.37 27.77
C LEU A 165 46.43 5.67 28.21
N ARG A 166 45.58 4.63 28.23
CA ARG A 166 44.18 4.73 28.63
C ARG A 166 43.59 3.34 28.88
N GLU A 167 42.55 3.30 29.71
CA GLU A 167 41.65 2.15 29.81
C GLU A 167 40.67 2.19 28.62
N LYS A 168 40.45 1.03 28.00
CA LYS A 168 39.45 0.81 26.95
C LYS A 168 38.37 -0.10 27.51
N ASN A 169 37.11 0.30 27.38
CA ASN A 169 35.98 -0.57 27.63
C ASN A 169 35.58 -1.29 26.35
N ALA A 170 35.31 -2.58 26.47
CA ALA A 170 34.75 -3.40 25.43
C ALA A 170 33.30 -2.96 25.16
N VAL A 171 32.90 -3.05 23.89
CA VAL A 171 31.57 -2.64 23.45
C VAL A 171 30.71 -3.86 23.25
N LEU A 172 29.60 -3.93 23.98
CA LEU A 172 28.63 -5.02 23.85
C LEU A 172 27.86 -4.84 22.53
N LEU A 173 28.01 -5.79 21.62
CA LEU A 173 27.19 -5.90 20.42
C LEU A 173 26.07 -6.89 20.68
N GLU A 174 24.84 -6.41 20.58
CA GLU A 174 23.61 -7.18 20.68
C GLU A 174 23.39 -8.03 19.41
N PRO A 175 22.48 -9.03 19.44
CA PRO A 175 22.20 -9.87 18.27
C PRO A 175 21.78 -9.10 17.01
N LEU A 176 21.16 -7.93 17.17
CA LEU A 176 20.69 -7.07 16.09
C LEU A 176 21.56 -5.83 15.88
N SER A 177 22.76 -5.77 16.45
CA SER A 177 23.72 -4.68 16.19
C SER A 177 25.00 -5.17 15.52
N TYR A 178 25.67 -4.23 14.86
CA TYR A 178 27.00 -4.39 14.31
C TYR A 178 27.80 -3.10 14.55
N ALA A 179 29.12 -3.22 14.59
CA ALA A 179 30.03 -2.10 14.77
C ALA A 179 30.92 -1.92 13.55
N VAL A 180 31.25 -0.68 13.21
CA VAL A 180 32.21 -0.36 12.16
C VAL A 180 33.53 -0.01 12.82
N VAL A 181 34.57 -0.78 12.53
CA VAL A 181 35.91 -0.63 13.10
C VAL A 181 36.88 -0.25 12.00
N LYS A 182 37.67 0.78 12.24
CA LYS A 182 38.75 1.21 11.35
C LYS A 182 40.10 0.95 12.00
N ASP A 183 40.97 0.27 11.26
CA ASP A 183 42.37 0.11 11.65
C ASP A 183 43.20 1.27 11.09
N HIS A 184 43.90 1.99 11.96
CA HIS A 184 44.76 3.12 11.58
C HIS A 184 46.12 2.68 11.03
N LEU A 185 46.55 1.42 11.24
CA LEU A 185 47.78 0.91 10.65
C LEU A 185 47.60 0.56 9.17
N THR A 186 46.54 -0.20 8.86
CA THR A 186 46.26 -0.67 7.49
C THR A 186 45.34 0.28 6.71
N GLY A 187 44.61 1.15 7.41
CA GLY A 187 43.57 1.99 6.82
C GLY A 187 42.29 1.23 6.46
N GLN A 188 42.23 -0.08 6.72
CA GLN A 188 41.07 -0.90 6.40
C GLN A 188 39.93 -0.67 7.39
N THR A 189 38.71 -0.64 6.86
CA THR A 189 37.47 -0.57 7.64
C THR A 189 36.75 -1.90 7.50
N ARG A 190 36.22 -2.43 8.61
CA ARG A 190 35.43 -3.67 8.62
C ARG A 190 34.24 -3.57 9.56
N ASN A 191 33.25 -4.43 9.32
CA ASN A 191 32.06 -4.53 10.14
C ASN A 191 32.12 -5.76 11.04
N GLU A 192 31.95 -5.55 12.35
CA GLU A 192 31.93 -6.58 13.37
C GLU A 192 30.49 -6.87 13.78
N VAL A 193 30.07 -8.12 13.69
CA VAL A 193 28.66 -8.53 13.80
C VAL A 193 28.39 -9.07 15.21
N GLY A 194 27.31 -8.62 15.87
CA GLY A 194 26.88 -9.19 17.16
C GLY A 194 26.15 -10.55 17.02
N PRO A 195 25.94 -11.32 18.09
CA PRO A 195 26.21 -10.96 19.48
C PRO A 195 27.64 -11.28 19.92
N GLN A 196 28.40 -10.26 20.32
CA GLN A 196 29.75 -10.44 20.87
C GLN A 196 30.16 -9.23 21.73
N LEU A 197 31.09 -9.45 22.65
CA LEU A 197 31.73 -8.38 23.40
C LEU A 197 32.98 -7.91 22.64
N LEU A 198 32.82 -6.86 21.82
CA LEU A 198 33.86 -6.39 20.92
C LEU A 198 34.97 -5.66 21.69
N GLN A 199 36.19 -6.18 21.60
CA GLN A 199 37.40 -5.51 22.08
C GLN A 199 38.13 -4.85 20.91
N VAL A 200 38.19 -3.52 20.91
CA VAL A 200 38.84 -2.75 19.85
C VAL A 200 40.35 -2.81 20.02
N GLY A 201 41.06 -3.29 19.00
CA GLY A 201 42.51 -3.49 19.00
C GLY A 201 43.36 -2.23 19.31
N PRO A 202 44.69 -2.39 19.42
CA PRO A 202 45.58 -1.30 19.84
C PRO A 202 45.64 -0.13 18.85
N TYR A 203 45.50 -0.41 17.56
CA TYR A 203 45.51 0.58 16.47
C TYR A 203 44.15 0.78 15.83
N GLU A 204 43.13 0.16 16.40
CA GLU A 204 41.76 0.23 15.90
C GLU A 204 40.96 1.30 16.64
N GLU A 205 40.01 1.87 15.91
CA GLU A 205 39.03 2.82 16.38
C GLU A 205 37.62 2.37 16.00
N LEU A 206 36.71 2.44 16.97
CA LEU A 206 35.29 2.23 16.75
C LEU A 206 34.69 3.53 16.19
N LEU A 207 34.17 3.48 14.96
CA LEU A 207 33.55 4.63 14.33
C LEU A 207 32.09 4.79 14.77
N ASN A 208 31.30 3.72 14.64
CA ASN A 208 29.89 3.71 14.99
C ASN A 208 29.40 2.30 15.31
N VAL A 209 28.33 2.25 16.11
CA VAL A 209 27.51 1.05 16.33
C VAL A 209 26.16 1.31 15.69
N SER A 210 25.67 0.35 14.91
CA SER A 210 24.43 0.50 14.13
C SER A 210 23.63 -0.80 14.15
N THR A 211 22.35 -0.71 13.82
CA THR A 211 21.42 -1.85 13.84
C THR A 211 21.42 -2.58 12.50
N LYS A 212 21.35 -3.92 12.56
CA LYS A 212 21.21 -4.77 11.37
C LYS A 212 19.83 -4.53 10.74
N TRP A 213 19.74 -4.67 9.43
CA TRP A 213 18.46 -4.61 8.73
C TRP A 213 17.74 -5.94 8.83
N VAL A 214 16.53 -5.94 9.38
CA VAL A 214 15.69 -7.15 9.48
C VAL A 214 14.65 -7.12 8.37
N LEU A 215 14.82 -8.05 7.42
CA LEU A 215 13.91 -8.22 6.29
C LEU A 215 12.93 -9.35 6.57
N GLU A 216 11.64 -9.03 6.45
CA GLU A 216 10.52 -9.96 6.43
C GLU A 216 10.36 -10.60 5.04
N LYS A 217 9.54 -11.65 4.94
CA LYS A 217 9.33 -12.45 3.73
C LYS A 217 8.86 -11.62 2.50
N ASP A 218 8.17 -10.51 2.72
CA ASP A 218 7.64 -9.60 1.69
C ASP A 218 8.47 -8.31 1.57
N SER A 219 9.71 -8.30 2.05
CA SER A 219 10.55 -7.11 2.05
C SER A 219 11.91 -7.35 1.43
N TYR A 220 12.47 -6.29 0.87
CA TYR A 220 13.81 -6.29 0.31
C TYR A 220 14.55 -5.00 0.66
N LEU A 221 15.87 -5.05 0.53
CA LEU A 221 16.77 -3.93 0.75
C LEU A 221 17.61 -3.72 -0.50
N ARG A 222 17.67 -2.49 -0.99
CA ARG A 222 18.61 -2.08 -2.04
C ARG A 222 19.84 -1.47 -1.38
N LEU A 223 20.99 -2.09 -1.59
CA LEU A 223 22.30 -1.63 -1.14
C LEU A 223 23.06 -1.10 -2.34
N VAL A 224 23.65 0.09 -2.17
CA VAL A 224 24.46 0.76 -3.19
C VAL A 224 25.82 1.05 -2.59
N ASP A 225 26.87 0.51 -3.21
CA ASP A 225 28.24 0.79 -2.85
C ASP A 225 28.62 2.23 -3.27
N LYS A 226 29.04 3.05 -2.31
CA LYS A 226 29.43 4.45 -2.53
C LYS A 226 30.69 4.60 -3.39
N GLN A 227 31.57 3.60 -3.42
CA GLN A 227 32.82 3.69 -4.18
C GLN A 227 32.63 3.25 -5.63
N THR A 228 31.98 2.11 -5.83
CA THR A 228 31.85 1.50 -7.16
C THR A 228 30.53 1.85 -7.86
N GLY A 229 29.51 2.29 -7.12
CA GLY A 229 28.15 2.45 -7.62
C GLY A 229 27.43 1.12 -7.90
N GLN A 230 28.00 -0.02 -7.49
CA GLN A 230 27.35 -1.31 -7.67
C GLN A 230 26.12 -1.43 -6.78
N GLU A 231 25.04 -1.96 -7.36
CA GLU A 231 23.80 -2.19 -6.63
C GLU A 231 23.65 -3.69 -6.31
N ARG A 232 23.27 -3.98 -5.07
CA ARG A 232 22.93 -5.31 -4.59
C ARG A 232 21.55 -5.28 -3.96
N ILE A 233 20.71 -6.24 -4.32
CA ILE A 233 19.39 -6.37 -3.73
C ILE A 233 19.36 -7.63 -2.87
N VAL A 234 18.89 -7.47 -1.64
CA VAL A 234 18.74 -8.57 -0.68
C VAL A 234 17.28 -8.73 -0.33
N THR A 235 16.76 -9.95 -0.50
CA THR A 235 15.36 -10.31 -0.20
C THR A 235 15.25 -11.01 1.14
N GLY A 236 14.17 -10.74 1.88
CA GLY A 236 13.87 -11.47 3.11
C GLY A 236 13.32 -12.88 2.87
N PRO A 237 13.15 -13.68 3.94
CA PRO A 237 13.40 -13.35 5.35
C PRO A 237 14.88 -13.51 5.71
N THR A 238 15.57 -12.40 6.01
CA THR A 238 17.00 -12.44 6.38
C THR A 238 17.42 -11.19 7.16
N VAL A 239 18.54 -11.30 7.88
CA VAL A 239 19.15 -10.17 8.59
C VAL A 239 20.38 -9.73 7.82
N VAL A 240 20.39 -8.46 7.40
CA VAL A 240 21.42 -7.91 6.51
C VAL A 240 22.28 -6.92 7.26
N VAL A 241 23.59 -7.10 7.13
CA VAL A 241 24.60 -6.11 7.51
C VAL A 241 25.14 -5.52 6.21
N PRO A 242 24.97 -4.21 5.94
CA PRO A 242 25.62 -3.56 4.82
C PRO A 242 27.14 -3.71 4.94
N ASP A 243 27.84 -3.74 3.81
CA ASP A 243 29.29 -3.59 3.81
C ASP A 243 29.69 -2.15 4.20
N TYR A 244 30.97 -1.94 4.54
CA TYR A 244 31.45 -0.65 5.05
C TYR A 244 31.31 0.52 4.06
N THR A 245 31.24 0.24 2.75
CA THR A 245 31.00 1.24 1.69
C THR A 245 29.56 1.25 1.19
N GLU A 246 28.76 0.25 1.55
CA GLU A 246 27.38 0.14 1.10
C GLU A 246 26.45 1.07 1.90
N THR A 247 25.46 1.62 1.21
CA THR A 247 24.37 2.37 1.82
C THR A 247 23.02 1.95 1.27
N ALA A 248 21.98 2.08 2.08
CA ALA A 248 20.60 1.79 1.69
C ALA A 248 19.84 3.12 1.47
N PRO A 249 19.89 3.73 0.27
CA PRO A 249 19.28 5.04 0.03
C PRO A 249 17.76 5.03 0.21
N ASP A 250 17.10 3.95 -0.20
CA ASP A 250 15.64 3.83 -0.14
C ASP A 250 15.13 3.13 1.13
N GLY A 251 16.04 2.70 2.02
CA GLY A 251 15.72 1.91 3.21
C GLY A 251 15.03 0.57 2.87
N LYS A 252 14.26 0.05 3.84
CA LYS A 252 13.50 -1.20 3.69
C LYS A 252 12.29 -0.97 2.76
N GLN A 253 12.21 -1.73 1.67
CA GLN A 253 11.13 -1.67 0.69
C GLN A 253 10.28 -2.94 0.73
N LYS A 254 9.01 -2.83 0.31
CA LYS A 254 8.10 -3.98 0.16
C LYS A 254 8.14 -4.53 -1.25
N ALA A 255 8.19 -5.85 -1.35
CA ALA A 255 8.01 -6.57 -2.60
C ALA A 255 6.58 -6.38 -3.13
N VAL A 256 6.42 -6.43 -4.45
CA VAL A 256 5.11 -6.28 -5.09
C VAL A 256 4.51 -7.66 -5.30
N TYR A 257 3.28 -7.87 -4.82
CA TYR A 257 2.55 -9.10 -5.12
C TYR A 257 1.89 -8.98 -6.49
N ILE A 258 2.26 -9.88 -7.40
CA ILE A 258 1.75 -9.95 -8.76
C ILE A 258 0.77 -11.10 -8.83
N ASP A 259 -0.49 -10.80 -9.14
CA ASP A 259 -1.54 -11.79 -9.38
C ASP A 259 -1.83 -11.91 -10.89
N THR A 260 -2.95 -12.54 -11.27
CA THR A 260 -3.35 -12.67 -12.68
C THR A 260 -3.87 -11.37 -13.32
N LEU A 261 -4.12 -10.34 -12.51
CA LEU A 261 -4.72 -9.05 -12.88
C LEU A 261 -3.75 -7.88 -12.73
N THR A 262 -2.60 -8.09 -12.11
CA THR A 262 -1.58 -7.10 -11.82
C THR A 262 -0.29 -7.48 -12.52
N ALA A 263 0.43 -6.50 -13.05
CA ALA A 263 1.76 -6.65 -13.62
C ALA A 263 2.62 -5.47 -13.17
N VAL A 264 3.94 -5.58 -13.29
CA VAL A 264 4.84 -4.49 -12.92
C VAL A 264 5.58 -4.00 -14.16
N LYS A 265 5.51 -2.69 -14.39
CA LYS A 265 6.28 -2.02 -15.43
C LYS A 265 7.64 -1.63 -14.86
N LEU A 266 8.69 -2.17 -15.47
CA LEU A 266 10.08 -2.02 -15.04
C LEU A 266 10.85 -1.18 -16.04
N GLU A 267 11.80 -0.41 -15.53
CA GLU A 267 12.82 0.28 -16.31
C GLU A 267 14.20 -0.16 -15.84
N ASN A 268 15.06 -0.55 -16.78
CA ASN A 268 16.46 -0.76 -16.49
C ASN A 268 17.19 0.59 -16.51
N ARG A 269 17.76 0.99 -15.37
CA ARG A 269 18.41 2.31 -15.20
C ARG A 269 19.68 2.48 -16.03
N THR A 270 20.32 1.39 -16.44
CA THR A 270 21.54 1.43 -17.24
C THR A 270 21.23 1.58 -18.72
N THR A 271 20.20 0.89 -19.22
CA THR A 271 19.86 0.87 -20.65
C THR A 271 18.69 1.78 -21.04
N GLY A 272 17.88 2.22 -20.06
CA GLY A 272 16.63 2.93 -20.28
C GLY A 272 15.51 2.05 -20.87
N GLN A 273 15.75 0.74 -21.05
CA GLN A 273 14.74 -0.15 -21.62
C GLN A 273 13.62 -0.42 -20.62
N GLN A 274 12.38 -0.32 -21.10
CA GLN A 274 11.19 -0.66 -20.32
C GLN A 274 10.68 -2.04 -20.70
N ARG A 275 10.30 -2.84 -19.69
CA ARG A 275 9.67 -4.15 -19.89
C ARG A 275 8.51 -4.34 -18.92
N LEU A 276 7.59 -5.21 -19.30
CA LEU A 276 6.48 -5.62 -18.45
C LEU A 276 6.81 -6.97 -17.81
N TYR A 277 6.54 -7.12 -16.52
CA TYR A 277 6.68 -8.37 -15.78
C TYR A 277 5.32 -8.87 -15.31
N GLU A 278 4.93 -10.06 -15.77
CA GLU A 278 3.59 -10.64 -15.60
C GLU A 278 3.57 -11.96 -14.81
N THR A 279 4.73 -12.45 -14.37
CA THR A 279 4.79 -13.75 -13.69
C THR A 279 4.19 -13.66 -12.29
N VAL A 280 3.15 -14.46 -12.05
CA VAL A 280 2.43 -14.52 -10.76
C VAL A 280 3.38 -14.88 -9.63
N GLY A 281 3.34 -14.11 -8.55
CA GLY A 281 4.16 -14.32 -7.36
C GLY A 281 4.63 -13.02 -6.71
N VAL A 282 5.54 -13.15 -5.74
CA VAL A 282 6.20 -12.01 -5.10
C VAL A 282 7.32 -11.53 -6.01
N PHE A 283 7.20 -10.31 -6.50
CA PHE A 283 8.20 -9.68 -7.34
C PHE A 283 9.10 -8.74 -6.55
N VAL A 284 10.40 -8.91 -6.76
CA VAL A 284 11.44 -8.01 -6.28
C VAL A 284 12.27 -7.57 -7.49
N PRO A 285 12.53 -6.27 -7.67
CA PRO A 285 13.35 -5.78 -8.77
C PRO A 285 14.77 -6.36 -8.69
N GLN A 286 15.41 -6.54 -9.83
CA GLN A 286 16.83 -6.89 -9.91
C GLN A 286 17.73 -5.65 -9.74
N PRO A 287 19.05 -5.82 -9.52
CA PRO A 287 19.98 -4.70 -9.52
C PRO A 287 19.78 -3.80 -10.75
N TYR A 288 19.83 -2.49 -10.56
CA TYR A 288 19.59 -1.48 -11.61
C TYR A 288 18.18 -1.45 -12.20
N GLU A 289 17.25 -2.33 -11.80
CA GLU A 289 15.85 -2.20 -12.18
C GLU A 289 15.11 -1.25 -11.26
N ARG A 290 14.25 -0.43 -11.85
CA ARG A 290 13.34 0.48 -11.17
C ARG A 290 11.90 0.11 -11.52
N ILE A 291 11.06 0.03 -10.51
CA ILE A 291 9.61 -0.07 -10.69
C ILE A 291 9.09 1.32 -11.07
N LEU A 292 8.48 1.43 -12.25
CA LEU A 292 7.84 2.68 -12.69
C LEU A 292 6.39 2.73 -12.22
N GLU A 293 5.65 1.66 -12.48
CA GLU A 293 4.20 1.61 -12.25
C GLU A 293 3.74 0.18 -12.01
N ILE A 294 2.75 0.02 -11.13
CA ILE A 294 2.02 -1.22 -10.94
C ILE A 294 0.80 -1.16 -11.86
N MET A 295 0.80 -2.00 -12.88
CA MET A 295 -0.20 -2.03 -13.93
C MET A 295 -1.34 -2.98 -13.56
N HIS A 296 -2.57 -2.58 -13.86
CA HIS A 296 -3.73 -3.47 -13.80
C HIS A 296 -4.16 -3.88 -15.20
N LYS A 297 -4.68 -5.10 -15.31
CA LYS A 297 -5.18 -5.65 -16.56
C LYS A 297 -6.39 -4.85 -17.02
N ILE A 298 -6.32 -4.32 -18.23
CA ILE A 298 -7.40 -3.57 -18.86
C ILE A 298 -8.37 -4.60 -19.44
N LEU A 299 -9.57 -4.65 -18.87
CA LEU A 299 -10.66 -5.50 -19.37
C LEU A 299 -11.51 -4.71 -20.36
N VAL A 300 -11.58 -5.19 -21.60
CA VAL A 300 -12.46 -4.67 -22.65
C VAL A 300 -13.63 -5.64 -22.81
N LEU A 301 -14.84 -5.18 -22.43
CA LEU A 301 -16.05 -5.98 -22.54
C LEU A 301 -16.47 -6.17 -24.01
N PRO A 302 -17.35 -7.15 -24.32
CA PRO A 302 -17.73 -7.44 -25.71
C PRO A 302 -18.32 -6.27 -26.50
N HIS A 303 -18.94 -5.33 -25.78
CA HIS A 303 -19.55 -4.13 -26.33
C HIS A 303 -18.67 -2.88 -26.15
N GLN A 304 -17.39 -3.05 -25.82
CA GLN A 304 -16.46 -1.95 -25.61
C GLN A 304 -15.29 -2.03 -26.60
N ALA A 305 -14.71 -0.87 -26.85
CA ALA A 305 -13.47 -0.73 -27.58
C ALA A 305 -12.56 0.30 -26.92
N THR A 306 -11.26 0.11 -27.07
CA THR A 306 -10.28 1.10 -26.67
C THR A 306 -9.21 1.25 -27.74
N VAL A 307 -8.60 2.44 -27.79
CA VAL A 307 -7.61 2.79 -28.79
C VAL A 307 -6.32 3.06 -28.04
N LEU A 308 -5.29 2.33 -28.43
CA LEU A 308 -3.95 2.47 -27.90
C LEU A 308 -3.12 3.29 -28.88
N ARG A 309 -2.25 4.16 -28.36
CA ARG A 309 -1.31 4.95 -29.15
C ARG A 309 0.10 4.65 -28.68
N ASP A 310 0.96 4.26 -29.61
CA ASP A 310 2.39 4.08 -29.31
C ASP A 310 3.16 5.42 -29.41
N ILE A 311 4.45 5.39 -29.07
CA ILE A 311 5.35 6.57 -29.20
C ILE A 311 5.55 7.04 -30.65
N ALA A 312 5.34 6.18 -31.65
CA ALA A 312 5.42 6.55 -33.06
C ALA A 312 4.12 7.21 -33.57
N GLY A 313 3.07 7.24 -32.74
CA GLY A 313 1.75 7.74 -33.07
C GLY A 313 0.86 6.72 -33.79
N VAL A 314 1.30 5.48 -33.94
CA VAL A 314 0.51 4.38 -34.50
C VAL A 314 -0.61 4.04 -33.53
N GLN A 315 -1.83 4.00 -34.07
CA GLN A 315 -3.03 3.73 -33.31
C GLN A 315 -3.46 2.28 -33.50
N THR A 316 -3.57 1.53 -32.41
CA THR A 316 -4.04 0.15 -32.41
C THR A 316 -5.41 0.07 -31.76
N LEU A 317 -6.38 -0.48 -32.48
CA LEU A 317 -7.72 -0.71 -31.98
C LEU A 317 -7.80 -2.05 -31.25
N VAL A 318 -8.29 -2.05 -30.02
CA VAL A 318 -8.62 -3.27 -29.29
C VAL A 318 -10.12 -3.30 -29.03
N THR A 319 -10.80 -4.30 -29.57
CA THR A 319 -12.25 -4.52 -29.42
C THR A 319 -12.53 -5.79 -28.62
N GLY A 320 -13.68 -5.81 -27.94
CA GLY A 320 -14.22 -7.04 -27.34
C GLY A 320 -15.08 -7.88 -28.29
N SER A 321 -15.10 -7.61 -29.60
CA SER A 321 -16.07 -8.24 -30.50
C SER A 321 -15.93 -9.77 -30.62
N SER A 322 -14.76 -10.33 -30.33
CA SER A 322 -14.51 -11.78 -30.25
C SER A 322 -14.70 -12.38 -28.85
N GLY A 323 -15.14 -11.58 -27.87
CA GLY A 323 -15.26 -11.94 -26.46
C GLY A 323 -14.60 -10.89 -25.54
N ALA A 324 -14.71 -11.09 -24.22
CA ALA A 324 -14.04 -10.21 -23.28
C ALA A 324 -12.51 -10.35 -23.42
N THR A 325 -11.85 -9.29 -23.89
CA THR A 325 -10.40 -9.26 -24.08
C THR A 325 -9.77 -8.54 -22.91
N ALA A 326 -8.80 -9.17 -22.26
CA ALA A 326 -8.08 -8.57 -21.14
C ALA A 326 -6.58 -8.55 -21.44
N PHE A 327 -5.96 -7.38 -21.37
CA PHE A 327 -4.53 -7.20 -21.69
C PHE A 327 -3.88 -6.19 -20.75
N PHE A 328 -2.56 -6.26 -20.62
CA PHE A 328 -1.78 -5.21 -19.97
C PHE A 328 -1.32 -4.21 -21.02
N LEU A 329 -1.26 -2.93 -20.67
CA LEU A 329 -0.77 -1.90 -21.57
C LEU A 329 0.70 -2.19 -21.94
N PRO A 330 1.04 -2.34 -23.23
CA PRO A 330 2.41 -2.62 -23.63
C PRO A 330 3.38 -1.48 -23.26
N PRO A 331 4.70 -1.74 -23.20
CA PRO A 331 5.69 -0.69 -23.02
C PRO A 331 5.53 0.43 -24.05
N PHE A 332 5.80 1.67 -23.64
CA PHE A 332 5.73 2.87 -24.50
C PHE A 332 4.39 3.12 -25.20
N THR A 333 3.31 2.51 -24.71
CA THR A 333 1.96 2.70 -25.25
C THR A 333 1.10 3.44 -24.23
N THR A 334 0.22 4.31 -24.69
CA THR A 334 -0.77 5.01 -23.86
C THR A 334 -2.19 4.73 -24.35
N GLN A 335 -3.13 4.66 -23.42
CA GLN A 335 -4.55 4.58 -23.77
C GLN A 335 -5.03 5.97 -24.20
N MET A 336 -5.68 6.05 -25.35
CA MET A 336 -6.22 7.32 -25.84
C MET A 336 -7.42 7.74 -24.99
N GLU A 337 -7.44 9.02 -24.64
CA GLU A 337 -8.51 9.64 -23.86
C GLU A 337 -9.29 10.62 -24.74
N PHE A 338 -10.62 10.56 -24.66
CA PHE A 338 -11.53 11.43 -25.39
C PHE A 338 -12.31 12.31 -24.42
N ASN A 339 -12.60 13.55 -24.79
CA ASN A 339 -13.40 14.47 -23.98
C ASN A 339 -14.75 14.70 -24.66
N TRP A 340 -15.72 13.86 -24.30
CA TRP A 340 -17.04 13.85 -24.93
C TRP A 340 -18.05 14.70 -24.17
N SER A 341 -18.86 15.46 -24.89
CA SER A 341 -19.96 16.24 -24.31
C SER A 341 -21.05 15.33 -23.77
N ALA A 342 -21.46 15.54 -22.52
CA ALA A 342 -22.42 14.70 -21.81
C ALA A 342 -23.85 15.26 -21.89
N TYR A 343 -24.67 14.62 -22.71
CA TYR A 343 -26.08 14.96 -22.93
C TYR A 343 -27.00 13.99 -22.17
N THR A 344 -26.72 13.75 -20.90
CA THR A 344 -27.41 12.75 -20.06
C THR A 344 -28.67 13.27 -19.40
N SER A 345 -28.88 14.60 -19.37
CA SER A 345 -30.03 15.26 -18.75
C SER A 345 -30.90 15.94 -19.82
N PRO A 346 -32.23 15.95 -19.67
CA PRO A 346 -33.13 16.73 -20.53
C PRO A 346 -32.92 18.24 -20.37
N VAL A 347 -32.45 18.69 -19.20
CA VAL A 347 -32.03 20.08 -18.99
C VAL A 347 -30.58 20.19 -19.39
N LEU A 348 -30.32 20.86 -20.50
CA LEU A 348 -28.97 21.07 -21.01
C LEU A 348 -28.33 22.27 -20.31
N GLU A 349 -27.16 22.04 -19.72
CA GLU A 349 -26.29 23.10 -19.18
C GLU A 349 -25.55 23.79 -20.33
N ASP A 350 -25.27 25.08 -20.18
CA ASP A 350 -24.46 25.87 -21.13
C ASP A 350 -23.26 26.50 -20.40
N PRO A 351 -22.01 26.07 -20.68
CA PRO A 351 -21.62 25.04 -21.67
C PRO A 351 -21.88 23.61 -21.17
N VAL A 352 -22.14 22.69 -22.11
CA VAL A 352 -22.39 21.27 -21.81
C VAL A 352 -21.15 20.64 -21.15
N PRO A 353 -21.30 19.91 -20.02
CA PRO A 353 -20.17 19.29 -19.34
C PRO A 353 -19.50 18.22 -20.20
N LYS A 354 -18.18 18.11 -20.09
CA LYS A 354 -17.40 17.09 -20.80
C LYS A 354 -16.97 15.97 -19.86
N VAL A 355 -17.02 14.73 -20.36
CA VAL A 355 -16.64 13.52 -19.66
C VAL A 355 -15.45 12.88 -20.35
N LEU A 356 -14.47 12.46 -19.55
CA LEU A 356 -13.31 11.73 -20.02
C LEU A 356 -13.69 10.27 -20.34
N VAL A 357 -13.53 9.87 -21.59
CA VAL A 357 -13.85 8.54 -22.09
C VAL A 357 -12.57 7.84 -22.53
N LYS A 358 -12.27 6.69 -21.91
CA LYS A 358 -11.14 5.80 -22.30
C LYS A 358 -11.61 4.49 -22.93
N MET A 359 -12.83 4.08 -22.57
CA MET A 359 -13.54 2.93 -23.09
C MET A 359 -14.76 3.40 -23.86
N ILE A 360 -14.76 3.17 -25.16
CA ILE A 360 -15.86 3.51 -26.05
C ILE A 360 -16.89 2.38 -25.95
N ASP A 361 -18.11 2.71 -25.53
CA ASP A 361 -19.24 1.79 -25.57
C ASP A 361 -19.83 1.77 -26.99
N LEU A 362 -19.98 0.57 -27.55
CA LEU A 362 -20.46 0.33 -28.90
C LEU A 362 -21.98 0.11 -28.96
N ARG A 363 -22.67 0.07 -27.81
CA ARG A 363 -24.14 -0.05 -27.75
C ARG A 363 -24.82 1.25 -28.15
N ALA A 364 -26.10 1.16 -28.48
CA ALA A 364 -26.96 2.32 -28.63
C ALA A 364 -27.02 3.12 -27.32
N GLN A 365 -26.62 4.39 -27.42
CA GLN A 365 -26.63 5.38 -26.37
C GLN A 365 -27.77 6.36 -26.60
N LYS A 366 -28.38 6.80 -25.50
CA LYS A 366 -29.40 7.84 -25.48
C LYS A 366 -28.74 9.17 -25.10
N MET A 367 -29.08 10.21 -25.84
CA MET A 367 -28.76 11.59 -25.47
C MET A 367 -29.96 12.50 -25.63
N PHE A 368 -30.00 13.59 -24.87
CA PHE A 368 -31.05 14.60 -24.99
C PHE A 368 -30.61 15.75 -25.89
N PHE A 369 -31.56 16.34 -26.59
CA PHE A 369 -31.34 17.54 -27.37
C PHE A 369 -32.44 18.56 -27.14
N GLN A 370 -32.09 19.81 -27.35
CA GLN A 370 -33.00 20.95 -27.35
C GLN A 370 -32.68 21.80 -28.57
N ASN A 371 -33.70 22.13 -29.36
CA ASN A 371 -33.52 22.96 -30.55
C ASN A 371 -34.72 23.88 -30.77
N GLU A 372 -34.46 25.10 -31.24
CA GLU A 372 -35.50 26.04 -31.62
C GLU A 372 -35.78 25.94 -33.12
N VAL A 373 -37.06 25.82 -33.47
CA VAL A 373 -37.54 25.68 -34.84
C VAL A 373 -38.66 26.68 -35.08
N ARG A 374 -38.79 27.12 -36.33
CA ARG A 374 -39.85 28.03 -36.77
C ARG A 374 -40.70 27.38 -37.84
N THR A 375 -42.00 27.24 -37.58
CA THR A 375 -42.97 26.68 -38.53
C THR A 375 -43.19 27.63 -39.72
N SER A 376 -43.84 27.14 -40.79
CA SER A 376 -44.13 27.94 -41.99
C SER A 376 -45.06 29.13 -41.74
N ASP A 377 -45.95 29.01 -40.74
CA ASP A 377 -46.85 30.07 -40.24
C ASP A 377 -46.21 30.92 -39.14
N ASN A 378 -44.87 30.91 -39.05
CA ASN A 378 -44.07 31.85 -38.29
C ASN A 378 -44.03 31.64 -36.77
N VAL A 379 -44.52 30.50 -36.28
CA VAL A 379 -44.53 30.17 -34.85
C VAL A 379 -43.18 29.62 -34.42
N ARG A 380 -42.60 30.18 -33.36
CA ARG A 380 -41.35 29.68 -32.77
C ARG A 380 -41.68 28.59 -31.76
N LEU A 381 -41.10 27.41 -31.99
CA LEU A 381 -41.25 26.23 -31.16
C LEU A 381 -39.88 25.82 -30.62
N LYS A 382 -39.83 25.51 -29.35
CA LYS A 382 -38.72 24.85 -28.68
C LYS A 382 -39.01 23.35 -28.68
N LEU A 383 -38.22 22.58 -29.40
CA LEU A 383 -38.34 21.13 -29.46
C LEU A 383 -37.34 20.50 -28.49
N GLU A 384 -37.82 19.58 -27.67
CA GLU A 384 -37.06 18.78 -26.72
C GLU A 384 -37.26 17.31 -27.06
N GLY A 385 -36.17 16.56 -27.13
CA GLY A 385 -36.23 15.19 -27.58
C GLY A 385 -35.02 14.37 -27.21
N THR A 386 -35.04 13.13 -27.69
CA THR A 386 -34.01 12.14 -27.43
C THR A 386 -33.46 11.60 -28.75
N ILE A 387 -32.14 11.50 -28.80
CA ILE A 387 -31.38 10.94 -29.92
C ILE A 387 -30.82 9.60 -29.45
N PHE A 388 -31.08 8.55 -30.21
CA PHE A 388 -30.45 7.25 -30.02
C PHE A 388 -29.36 7.08 -31.08
N TRP A 389 -28.13 6.87 -30.66
CA TRP A 389 -26.96 6.78 -31.55
C TRP A 389 -26.01 5.69 -31.09
N GLN A 390 -25.16 5.18 -31.98
CA GLN A 390 -24.14 4.19 -31.63
C GLN A 390 -22.88 4.39 -32.46
N VAL A 391 -21.72 4.10 -31.85
CA VAL A 391 -20.45 4.03 -32.57
C VAL A 391 -20.43 2.75 -33.40
N GLN A 392 -20.10 2.85 -34.68
CA GLN A 392 -20.04 1.68 -35.56
C GLN A 392 -18.77 0.88 -35.27
N SER A 393 -18.92 -0.39 -34.86
CA SER A 393 -17.80 -1.28 -34.53
C SER A 393 -16.74 -1.40 -35.64
N ASN A 394 -17.17 -1.36 -36.90
CA ASN A 394 -16.28 -1.48 -38.06
C ASN A 394 -15.53 -0.18 -38.41
N ASN A 395 -15.95 0.98 -37.87
CA ASN A 395 -15.46 2.31 -38.26
C ASN A 395 -14.93 3.14 -37.07
N ILE A 396 -14.53 2.49 -35.97
CA ILE A 396 -14.02 3.18 -34.77
C ILE A 396 -12.79 4.04 -35.10
N MET A 397 -11.85 3.51 -35.90
CA MET A 397 -10.67 4.27 -36.30
C MET A 397 -11.03 5.53 -37.08
N GLN A 398 -12.08 5.47 -37.90
CA GLN A 398 -12.58 6.63 -38.61
C GLN A 398 -13.16 7.66 -37.65
N MET A 399 -13.91 7.25 -36.63
CA MET A 399 -14.36 8.14 -35.55
C MET A 399 -13.18 8.86 -34.88
N VAL A 400 -12.13 8.12 -34.50
CA VAL A 400 -10.94 8.68 -33.82
C VAL A 400 -10.24 9.74 -34.66
N THR A 401 -10.22 9.57 -35.99
CA THR A 401 -9.59 10.54 -36.90
C THR A 401 -10.47 11.73 -37.26
N SER A 402 -11.79 11.55 -37.25
CA SER A 402 -12.76 12.53 -37.77
C SER A 402 -13.37 13.41 -36.69
N THR A 403 -13.43 12.93 -35.45
CA THR A 403 -14.03 13.65 -34.33
C THR A 403 -13.29 13.44 -33.00
N ALA A 404 -13.18 14.53 -32.25
CA ALA A 404 -12.74 14.49 -30.85
C ALA A 404 -13.92 14.35 -29.86
N ASP A 405 -15.14 14.62 -30.30
CA ASP A 405 -16.36 14.70 -29.49
C ASP A 405 -17.58 14.20 -30.30
N ALA A 406 -17.71 12.88 -30.40
CA ALA A 406 -18.77 12.22 -31.14
C ALA A 406 -20.19 12.70 -30.73
N PRO A 407 -20.58 12.71 -29.44
CA PRO A 407 -21.91 13.18 -29.06
C PRO A 407 -22.11 14.68 -29.32
N GLY A 408 -21.06 15.51 -29.14
CA GLY A 408 -21.11 16.93 -29.49
C GLY A 408 -21.35 17.18 -30.98
N ASP A 409 -20.77 16.36 -31.86
CA ASP A 409 -21.02 16.47 -33.29
C ASP A 409 -22.45 16.06 -33.68
N ILE A 410 -22.96 15.00 -33.05
CA ILE A 410 -24.34 14.54 -33.25
C ILE A 410 -25.32 15.61 -32.78
N SER A 411 -25.10 16.19 -31.59
CA SER A 411 -25.99 17.22 -31.03
C SER A 411 -26.10 18.47 -31.90
N GLN A 412 -25.04 18.84 -32.63
CA GLN A 412 -25.04 20.02 -33.50
C GLN A 412 -25.74 19.78 -34.84
N ARG A 413 -25.77 18.53 -35.31
CA ARG A 413 -26.26 18.16 -36.66
C ARG A 413 -27.62 17.49 -36.64
N ALA A 414 -27.82 16.49 -35.79
CA ALA A 414 -29.04 15.68 -35.79
C ALA A 414 -30.33 16.49 -35.51
N PRO A 415 -30.36 17.44 -34.56
CA PRO A 415 -31.53 18.29 -34.36
C PRO A 415 -31.88 19.19 -35.53
N ARG A 416 -30.97 19.40 -36.50
CA ARG A 416 -31.26 20.17 -37.72
C ARG A 416 -32.20 19.40 -38.65
N TYR A 417 -32.22 18.07 -38.63
CA TYR A 417 -33.20 17.30 -39.39
C TYR A 417 -34.62 17.54 -38.87
N ALA A 418 -34.79 17.64 -37.55
CA ALA A 418 -36.04 18.07 -36.94
C ALA A 418 -36.42 19.48 -37.39
N ALA A 419 -35.47 20.41 -37.42
CA ALA A 419 -35.70 21.77 -37.92
C ALA A 419 -36.10 21.82 -39.40
N VAL A 420 -35.50 21.01 -40.27
CA VAL A 420 -35.82 20.95 -41.70
C VAL A 420 -37.19 20.31 -41.95
N THR A 421 -37.54 19.31 -41.16
CA THR A 421 -38.81 18.57 -41.29
C THR A 421 -39.99 19.38 -40.73
N VAL A 422 -39.82 19.96 -39.54
CA VAL A 422 -40.84 20.75 -38.83
C VAL A 422 -40.92 22.18 -39.34
N GLY A 423 -39.81 22.76 -39.79
CA GLY A 423 -39.68 24.20 -40.00
C GLY A 423 -40.52 24.76 -41.14
N HIS A 424 -39.88 25.27 -42.20
CA HIS A 424 -40.57 25.95 -43.30
C HIS A 424 -41.58 25.10 -44.10
N ARG A 425 -41.75 23.81 -43.76
CA ARG A 425 -42.60 22.86 -44.49
C ARG A 425 -43.97 22.62 -43.87
N LEU A 426 -44.12 22.81 -42.56
CA LEU A 426 -45.36 22.50 -41.84
C LEU A 426 -45.90 23.76 -41.14
N THR A 427 -47.23 23.93 -41.17
CA THR A 427 -47.92 24.88 -40.28
C THR A 427 -48.03 24.30 -38.88
N LEU A 428 -48.29 25.12 -37.86
CA LEU A 428 -48.50 24.66 -36.49
C LEU A 428 -49.63 23.62 -36.40
N ALA A 429 -50.73 23.83 -37.12
CA ALA A 429 -51.86 22.90 -37.13
C ALA A 429 -51.49 21.53 -37.71
N GLN A 430 -50.70 21.51 -38.79
CA GLN A 430 -50.21 20.27 -39.40
C GLN A 430 -49.21 19.55 -38.50
N PHE A 431 -48.34 20.31 -37.82
CA PHE A 431 -47.41 19.77 -36.82
C PHE A 431 -48.16 19.10 -35.66
N MET A 432 -49.17 19.75 -35.09
CA MET A 432 -49.96 19.21 -33.98
C MET A 432 -50.73 17.94 -34.36
N ALA A 433 -51.33 17.91 -35.56
CA ALA A 433 -52.07 16.75 -36.05
C ALA A 433 -51.14 15.57 -36.40
N GLY A 434 -49.91 15.85 -36.86
CA GLY A 434 -48.93 14.87 -37.31
C GLY A 434 -47.84 14.54 -36.31
N PHE A 435 -47.89 15.04 -35.07
CA PHE A 435 -46.79 14.98 -34.10
C PHE A 435 -46.26 13.55 -33.88
N ASN A 436 -47.15 12.56 -33.77
CA ASN A 436 -46.75 11.16 -33.57
C ASN A 436 -46.03 10.56 -34.79
N ASN A 437 -46.35 11.03 -36.00
CA ASN A 437 -45.73 10.56 -37.25
C ASN A 437 -44.48 11.37 -37.63
N LEU A 438 -44.23 12.48 -36.93
CA LEU A 438 -43.13 13.39 -37.17
C LEU A 438 -41.77 12.75 -36.89
N THR A 439 -41.70 11.86 -35.91
CA THR A 439 -40.49 11.06 -35.60
C THR A 439 -40.02 10.27 -36.82
N GLN A 440 -40.94 9.58 -37.52
CA GLN A 440 -40.61 8.82 -38.72
C GLN A 440 -40.19 9.73 -39.87
N ALA A 441 -40.92 10.82 -40.12
CA ALA A 441 -40.60 11.76 -41.19
C ALA A 441 -39.26 12.47 -40.96
N THR A 442 -38.91 12.74 -39.70
CA THR A 442 -37.63 13.36 -39.31
C THR A 442 -36.47 12.38 -39.47
N TYR A 443 -36.71 11.09 -39.16
CA TYR A 443 -35.74 10.03 -39.40
C TYR A 443 -35.51 9.79 -40.89
N ASP A 444 -36.57 9.76 -41.72
CA ASP A 444 -36.42 9.59 -43.17
C ASP A 444 -35.68 10.77 -43.82
N ALA A 445 -35.82 11.99 -43.27
CA ALA A 445 -35.06 13.16 -43.69
C ALA A 445 -33.54 13.04 -43.44
N GLN A 446 -33.12 12.08 -42.62
CA GLN A 446 -31.72 11.76 -42.35
C GLN A 446 -31.06 10.91 -43.46
N ALA A 447 -31.83 10.37 -44.42
CA ALA A 447 -31.33 9.43 -45.44
C ALA A 447 -30.15 9.96 -46.29
N SER A 448 -29.88 11.27 -46.27
CA SER A 448 -28.75 11.91 -46.95
C SER A 448 -27.48 12.07 -46.10
N ASP A 449 -27.55 11.97 -44.77
CA ASP A 449 -26.43 12.20 -43.84
C ASP A 449 -26.38 11.09 -42.77
N THR A 450 -25.64 10.04 -43.09
CA THR A 450 -25.57 8.80 -42.30
C THR A 450 -24.55 8.85 -41.17
N PHE A 451 -23.82 9.97 -40.99
CA PHE A 451 -22.67 10.12 -40.08
C PHE A 451 -21.56 9.07 -40.28
N SER A 452 -21.58 8.33 -41.41
CA SER A 452 -20.62 7.27 -41.69
C SER A 452 -19.20 7.81 -41.88
N ASP A 453 -19.07 9.04 -42.36
CA ASP A 453 -17.81 9.78 -42.46
C ASP A 453 -17.15 9.97 -41.08
N ARG A 454 -17.96 9.96 -40.00
CA ARG A 454 -17.54 10.12 -38.60
C ARG A 454 -17.51 8.81 -37.79
N GLY A 455 -17.78 7.67 -38.41
CA GLY A 455 -17.77 6.36 -37.74
C GLY A 455 -18.89 6.18 -36.70
N VAL A 456 -19.93 7.00 -36.76
CA VAL A 456 -21.09 6.96 -35.86
C VAL A 456 -22.36 6.73 -36.67
N SER A 457 -23.39 6.16 -36.06
CA SER A 457 -24.70 5.99 -36.69
C SER A 457 -25.83 6.46 -35.79
N LEU A 458 -26.76 7.21 -36.38
CA LEU A 458 -28.03 7.55 -35.75
C LEU A 458 -29.00 6.36 -35.88
N GLN A 459 -29.64 5.97 -34.78
CA GLN A 459 -30.62 4.88 -34.75
C GLN A 459 -32.05 5.42 -34.78
N SER A 460 -32.33 6.46 -34.01
CA SER A 460 -33.61 7.17 -34.06
C SER A 460 -33.48 8.57 -33.47
N LEU A 461 -34.41 9.45 -33.86
CA LEU A 461 -34.54 10.81 -33.37
C LEU A 461 -36.00 11.06 -32.97
N GLU A 462 -36.25 11.12 -31.67
CA GLU A 462 -37.60 11.22 -31.10
C GLU A 462 -37.82 12.59 -30.50
N ILE A 463 -38.91 13.25 -30.90
CA ILE A 463 -39.34 14.50 -30.29
C ILE A 463 -40.31 14.14 -29.18
N THR A 464 -39.91 14.40 -27.94
CA THR A 464 -40.69 14.02 -26.75
C THR A 464 -41.57 15.14 -26.23
N LYS A 465 -41.15 16.39 -26.46
CA LYS A 465 -41.82 17.57 -25.94
C LYS A 465 -41.61 18.74 -26.89
N PHE A 466 -42.60 19.61 -26.97
CA PHE A 466 -42.48 20.89 -27.64
C PHE A 466 -43.18 21.95 -26.80
N ASP A 467 -42.60 23.14 -26.79
CA ASP A 467 -43.17 24.33 -26.17
C ASP A 467 -43.13 25.48 -27.19
N SER A 468 -44.07 26.43 -27.10
CA SER A 468 -43.87 27.68 -27.83
C SER A 468 -42.84 28.54 -27.11
N VAL A 469 -41.96 29.18 -27.86
CA VAL A 469 -41.00 30.15 -27.32
C VAL A 469 -41.73 31.40 -26.82
N ASP A 470 -42.88 31.71 -27.43
CA ASP A 470 -43.71 32.85 -27.05
C ASP A 470 -44.76 32.47 -26.00
N ALA A 471 -44.82 33.23 -24.90
CA ALA A 471 -45.67 32.94 -23.76
C ALA A 471 -47.17 33.08 -24.08
N GLU A 472 -47.53 34.04 -24.93
CA GLU A 472 -48.93 34.25 -25.36
C GLU A 472 -49.39 33.08 -26.23
N THR A 473 -48.58 32.70 -27.22
CA THR A 473 -48.84 31.53 -28.08
C THR A 473 -48.89 30.22 -27.29
N ALA A 474 -48.05 30.06 -26.26
CA ALA A 474 -48.08 28.90 -25.37
C ALA A 474 -49.41 28.78 -24.60
N LEU A 475 -49.98 29.89 -24.13
CA LEU A 475 -51.28 29.92 -23.46
C LEU A 475 -52.41 29.53 -24.42
N VAL A 476 -52.38 30.05 -25.64
CA VAL A 476 -53.36 29.68 -26.68
C VAL A 476 -53.28 28.18 -26.98
N LEU A 477 -52.07 27.62 -27.14
CA LEU A 477 -51.87 26.19 -27.35
C LEU A 477 -52.39 25.34 -26.19
N GLN A 478 -52.14 25.74 -24.94
CA GLN A 478 -52.69 25.04 -23.78
C GLN A 478 -54.22 25.07 -23.74
N ASN A 479 -54.83 26.19 -24.12
CA ASN A 479 -56.29 26.30 -24.20
C ASN A 479 -56.86 25.38 -25.29
N ILE A 480 -56.22 25.33 -26.47
CA ILE A 480 -56.59 24.41 -27.56
C ILE A 480 -56.51 22.96 -27.08
N ILE A 481 -55.43 22.58 -26.38
CA ILE A 481 -55.26 21.22 -25.84
C ILE A 481 -56.35 20.90 -24.80
N LYS A 482 -56.64 21.82 -23.88
CA LYS A 482 -57.70 21.66 -22.87
C LYS A 482 -59.07 21.48 -23.52
N GLU A 483 -59.42 22.34 -24.47
CA GLU A 483 -60.70 22.29 -25.18
C GLU A 483 -60.83 21.00 -26.00
N THR A 484 -59.76 20.58 -26.70
CA THR A 484 -59.75 19.32 -27.46
C THR A 484 -59.93 18.12 -26.53
N THR A 485 -59.28 18.12 -25.35
CA THR A 485 -59.43 17.05 -24.34
C THR A 485 -60.85 16.99 -23.80
N LEU A 486 -61.45 18.14 -23.48
CA LEU A 486 -62.84 18.23 -23.06
C LEU A 486 -63.78 17.69 -24.14
N ARG A 487 -63.55 18.07 -25.40
CA ARG A 487 -64.35 17.59 -26.53
C ARG A 487 -64.25 16.09 -26.73
N ILE A 488 -63.05 15.51 -26.63
CA ILE A 488 -62.86 14.05 -26.73
C ILE A 488 -63.56 13.33 -25.58
N ASN A 489 -63.44 13.82 -24.35
CA ASN A 489 -64.11 13.23 -23.20
C ASN A 489 -65.64 13.29 -23.33
N GLU A 490 -66.18 14.42 -23.79
CA GLU A 490 -67.61 14.56 -24.07
C GLU A 490 -68.05 13.64 -25.21
N LEU A 491 -67.23 13.49 -26.26
CA LEU A 491 -67.52 12.59 -27.37
C LEU A 491 -67.47 11.11 -26.93
N GLN A 492 -66.47 10.69 -26.16
CA GLN A 492 -66.42 9.33 -25.58
C GLN A 492 -67.60 9.06 -24.64
N LYS A 493 -68.01 10.06 -23.84
CA LYS A 493 -69.19 9.96 -22.98
C LYS A 493 -70.45 9.82 -23.81
N GLN A 494 -70.57 10.57 -24.89
CA GLN A 494 -71.68 10.48 -25.83
C GLN A 494 -71.70 9.13 -26.56
N GLU A 495 -70.55 8.64 -27.03
CA GLU A 495 -70.41 7.31 -27.65
C GLU A 495 -70.78 6.19 -26.68
N SER A 496 -70.31 6.28 -25.44
CA SER A 496 -70.66 5.33 -24.37
C SER A 496 -72.18 5.35 -24.11
N GLN A 497 -72.79 6.53 -24.03
CA GLN A 497 -74.22 6.66 -23.84
C GLN A 497 -75.02 6.13 -25.04
N ASN A 498 -74.56 6.41 -26.26
CA ASN A 498 -75.16 5.90 -27.49
C ASN A 498 -75.05 4.37 -27.56
N ALA A 499 -73.92 3.78 -27.15
CA ALA A 499 -73.72 2.35 -27.08
C ALA A 499 -74.68 1.68 -26.08
N VAL A 500 -74.85 2.28 -24.88
CA VAL A 500 -75.83 1.81 -23.88
C VAL A 500 -77.26 1.90 -24.42
N ASN A 501 -77.62 3.01 -25.05
CA ASN A 501 -78.95 3.20 -25.63
C ASN A 501 -79.22 2.23 -26.78
N ALA A 502 -78.24 1.99 -27.65
CA ALA A 502 -78.35 1.03 -28.75
C ALA A 502 -78.49 -0.40 -28.23
N ALA A 503 -77.71 -0.79 -27.21
CA ALA A 503 -77.84 -2.09 -26.56
C ALA A 503 -79.23 -2.28 -25.93
N LYS A 504 -79.73 -1.25 -25.24
CA LYS A 504 -81.09 -1.25 -24.66
C LYS A 504 -82.17 -1.41 -25.73
N LEU A 505 -82.11 -0.61 -26.80
CA LEU A 505 -83.06 -0.69 -27.90
C LEU A 505 -83.05 -2.07 -28.57
N THR A 506 -81.86 -2.66 -28.72
CA THR A 506 -81.72 -4.02 -29.27
C THR A 506 -82.38 -5.06 -28.37
N ALA A 507 -82.18 -4.96 -27.05
CA ALA A 507 -82.83 -5.83 -26.07
C ALA A 507 -84.36 -5.65 -26.08
N ASP A 508 -84.86 -4.42 -26.17
CA ASP A 508 -86.29 -4.11 -26.25
C ASP A 508 -86.91 -4.69 -27.53
N ILE A 509 -86.24 -4.58 -28.68
CA ILE A 509 -86.69 -5.19 -29.96
C ILE A 509 -86.75 -6.71 -29.84
N GLN A 510 -85.73 -7.36 -29.25
CA GLN A 510 -85.73 -8.80 -29.04
C GLN A 510 -86.87 -9.25 -28.11
N LEU A 511 -87.11 -8.49 -27.04
CA LEU A 511 -88.22 -8.77 -26.12
C LEU A 511 -89.57 -8.66 -26.82
N GLU A 512 -89.76 -7.65 -27.67
CA GLU A 512 -91.01 -7.49 -28.44
C GLU A 512 -91.19 -8.57 -29.51
N GLN A 513 -90.11 -9.04 -30.15
CA GLN A 513 -90.15 -10.20 -31.04
C GLN A 513 -90.59 -11.47 -30.29
N GLN A 514 -89.99 -11.73 -29.13
CA GLN A 514 -90.36 -12.87 -28.27
C GLN A 514 -91.81 -12.78 -27.78
N ARG A 515 -92.29 -11.57 -27.44
CA ARG A 515 -93.70 -11.34 -27.08
C ARG A 515 -94.63 -11.66 -28.23
N THR A 516 -94.28 -11.22 -29.44
CA THR A 516 -95.08 -11.48 -30.64
C THR A 516 -95.17 -12.99 -30.91
N GLU A 517 -94.06 -13.70 -30.81
CA GLU A 517 -94.00 -15.16 -30.98
C GLU A 517 -94.81 -15.90 -29.91
N LEU A 518 -94.72 -15.47 -28.64
CA LEU A 518 -95.54 -16.01 -27.55
C LEU A 518 -97.03 -15.82 -27.82
N ILE A 519 -97.45 -14.63 -28.27
CA ILE A 519 -98.85 -14.32 -28.58
C ILE A 519 -99.34 -15.18 -29.75
N GLN A 520 -98.54 -15.32 -30.82
CA GLN A 520 -98.87 -16.20 -31.94
C GLN A 520 -99.03 -17.66 -31.49
N THR A 521 -98.10 -18.15 -30.67
CA THR A 521 -98.17 -19.51 -30.11
C THR A 521 -99.39 -19.70 -29.21
N GLN A 522 -99.75 -18.70 -28.40
CA GLN A 522 -100.97 -18.72 -27.59
C GLN A 522 -102.23 -18.74 -28.45
N ALA A 523 -102.29 -17.90 -29.49
CA ALA A 523 -103.41 -17.87 -30.43
C ALA A 523 -103.57 -19.18 -31.20
N ASP A 524 -102.47 -19.79 -31.64
CA ASP A 524 -102.47 -21.09 -32.31
C ASP A 524 -102.90 -22.22 -31.37
N ASN A 525 -102.41 -22.21 -30.13
CA ASN A 525 -102.85 -23.15 -29.10
C ASN A 525 -104.35 -23.01 -28.80
N GLU A 526 -104.85 -21.78 -28.69
CA GLU A 526 -106.28 -21.52 -28.48
C GLU A 526 -107.12 -22.00 -29.68
N ARG A 527 -106.63 -21.78 -30.90
CA ARG A 527 -107.27 -22.26 -32.13
C ARG A 527 -107.30 -23.80 -32.17
N LEU A 528 -106.18 -24.45 -31.85
CA LEU A 528 -106.10 -25.91 -31.78
C LEU A 528 -107.04 -26.47 -30.72
N GLN A 529 -107.10 -25.87 -29.52
CA GLN A 529 -108.06 -26.27 -28.49
C GLN A 529 -109.50 -26.16 -28.98
N LYS A 530 -109.88 -25.04 -29.60
CA LYS A 530 -111.23 -24.86 -30.18
C LYS A 530 -111.50 -25.85 -31.31
N GLN A 531 -110.53 -26.17 -32.15
CA GLN A 531 -110.65 -27.15 -33.22
C GLN A 531 -110.81 -28.58 -32.69
N PHE A 532 -110.01 -28.98 -31.69
CA PHE A 532 -110.16 -30.26 -31.01
C PHE A 532 -111.53 -30.38 -30.33
N GLN A 533 -112.01 -29.31 -29.71
CA GLN A 533 -113.33 -29.29 -29.08
C GLN A 533 -114.45 -29.43 -30.13
N GLY A 534 -114.38 -28.68 -31.24
CA GLY A 534 -115.32 -28.82 -32.36
C GLY A 534 -115.28 -30.19 -33.04
N GLN A 535 -114.09 -30.80 -33.20
CA GLN A 535 -113.95 -32.16 -33.73
C GLN A 535 -114.51 -33.21 -32.76
N SER A 536 -114.30 -33.05 -31.45
CA SER A 536 -114.87 -33.93 -30.43
C SER A 536 -116.40 -33.88 -30.45
N ASP A 537 -116.99 -32.69 -30.52
CA ASP A 537 -118.45 -32.53 -30.59
C ASP A 537 -119.02 -33.02 -31.94
N GLY A 538 -118.30 -32.79 -33.05
CA GLY A 538 -118.64 -33.36 -34.35
C GLY A 538 -118.57 -34.88 -34.39
N GLN A 539 -117.54 -35.50 -33.78
CA GLN A 539 -117.42 -36.95 -33.66
C GLN A 539 -118.55 -37.54 -32.82
N LYS A 540 -118.97 -36.89 -31.73
CA LYS A 540 -120.14 -37.31 -30.95
C LYS A 540 -121.41 -37.32 -31.81
N LEU A 541 -121.62 -36.30 -32.63
CA LEU A 541 -122.77 -36.23 -33.54
C LEU A 541 -122.72 -37.30 -34.64
N VAL A 542 -121.55 -37.56 -35.22
CA VAL A 542 -121.37 -38.61 -36.23
C VAL A 542 -121.56 -40.01 -35.63
N GLN A 543 -121.08 -40.26 -34.41
CA GLN A 543 -121.36 -41.52 -33.72
C GLN A 543 -122.85 -41.67 -33.39
N ALA A 544 -123.53 -40.60 -32.98
CA ALA A 544 -124.97 -40.62 -32.79
C ALA A 544 -125.72 -40.93 -34.10
N ALA A 545 -125.32 -40.32 -35.21
CA ALA A 545 -125.88 -40.60 -36.53
C ALA A 545 -125.62 -42.04 -37.00
N LEU A 546 -124.41 -42.57 -36.79
CA LEU A 546 -124.06 -43.96 -37.11
C LEU A 546 -124.86 -44.95 -36.25
N ALA A 547 -125.03 -44.68 -34.95
CA ALA A 547 -125.85 -45.50 -34.07
C ALA A 547 -127.32 -45.52 -34.54
N TYR A 548 -127.87 -44.38 -34.97
CA TYR A 548 -129.22 -44.28 -35.52
C TYR A 548 -129.38 -45.05 -36.85
N ILE A 549 -128.48 -44.82 -37.81
CA ILE A 549 -128.53 -45.45 -39.15
C ILE A 549 -128.30 -46.98 -39.06
N SER A 550 -127.42 -47.43 -38.16
CA SER A 550 -127.17 -48.86 -37.94
C SER A 550 -128.33 -49.57 -37.23
N GLY A 551 -129.04 -48.89 -36.31
CA GLY A 551 -130.23 -49.44 -35.66
C GLY A 551 -131.39 -49.74 -36.63
N LEU A 552 -131.47 -49.01 -37.75
CA LEU A 552 -132.49 -49.20 -38.79
C LEU A 552 -132.19 -50.34 -39.79
N ASN A 553 -131.02 -50.99 -39.67
CA ASN A 553 -130.55 -52.02 -40.61
C ASN A 553 -131.45 -53.27 -40.67
N THR A 554 -132.19 -53.58 -39.60
CA THR A 554 -133.09 -54.73 -39.55
C THR A 554 -134.43 -54.48 -40.25
N SER A 555 -134.81 -53.22 -40.44
CA SER A 555 -136.14 -52.83 -40.94
C SER A 555 -136.11 -52.30 -42.37
N VAL A 556 -134.98 -51.72 -42.81
CA VAL A 556 -134.80 -51.16 -44.15
C VAL A 556 -133.45 -51.61 -44.72
N PRO A 557 -133.41 -52.51 -45.73
CA PRO A 557 -132.14 -53.05 -46.27
C PRO A 557 -131.31 -51.99 -47.01
N ASN A 558 -131.98 -51.06 -47.71
CA ASN A 558 -131.33 -50.05 -48.54
C ASN A 558 -130.65 -48.97 -47.69
N VAL A 559 -129.35 -48.75 -47.91
CA VAL A 559 -128.54 -47.75 -47.19
C VAL A 559 -128.99 -46.32 -47.52
N THR A 560 -129.42 -46.07 -48.76
CA THR A 560 -129.81 -44.75 -49.23
C THR A 560 -131.09 -44.26 -48.53
N GLU A 561 -132.06 -45.15 -48.34
CA GLU A 561 -133.32 -44.85 -47.63
C GLU A 561 -133.12 -44.62 -46.13
N ARG A 562 -132.14 -45.30 -45.51
CA ARG A 562 -131.82 -45.09 -44.08
C ARG A 562 -131.24 -43.70 -43.80
N VAL A 563 -130.44 -43.16 -44.73
CA VAL A 563 -129.89 -41.80 -44.63
C VAL A 563 -130.98 -40.75 -44.80
N GLU A 564 -132.00 -41.00 -45.64
CA GLU A 564 -133.14 -40.10 -45.78
C GLU A 564 -134.02 -40.06 -44.51
N MET A 565 -134.25 -41.20 -43.85
CA MET A 565 -135.00 -41.22 -42.60
C MET A 565 -134.29 -40.48 -41.45
N TYR A 566 -132.95 -40.55 -41.36
CA TYR A 566 -132.20 -39.76 -40.37
C TYR A 566 -132.37 -38.25 -40.60
N LYS A 567 -132.43 -37.80 -41.86
CA LYS A 567 -132.68 -36.39 -42.20
C LYS A 567 -134.09 -35.91 -41.88
N CYS A 568 -135.05 -36.82 -41.70
CA CYS A 568 -136.42 -36.49 -41.27
C CYS A 568 -136.59 -36.55 -39.74
N ALA A 569 -135.63 -37.10 -38.99
CA ALA A 569 -135.73 -37.36 -37.55
C ALA A 569 -134.88 -36.40 -36.68
N GLY A 570 -134.07 -35.54 -37.28
CA GLY A 570 -133.39 -34.42 -36.65
C GLY A 570 -133.77 -33.11 -37.33
#